data_AF-A0A857CBU5-F1
#
_entry.id   AF-A0A857CBU5-F1
#
_cell.length_a   1.000
_cell.length_b   1.000
_cell.length_c   1.000
_cell.angle_alpha   90.00
_cell.angle_beta   90.00
_cell.angle_gamma   90.00
#
_symmetry.space_group_name_H-M   'P 1'
#
loop_
_entity.id
_entity.type
_entity.pdbx_description
1 polymer ?
#
loop_
_entity_poly.entity_id
_entity_poly.type
_entity_poly.pdbx_seq_one_letter_code
_entity_poly.pdbx_strand_id
1 'polypeptide(L)'
;MHDSENTETEFDEGPVTDQDIRRMALGYIDHAFAEAVADGLDSAAVAHAALFTAFVDLVTTYGEEAVAQLAEGLPERVRRGDYTLFKPMH
;
A
#
# COMPACT_ATOMS: atom_id res chain seq x y z
N MET A 1 52.84 -3.64 -2.98
CA MET A 1 51.82 -4.37 -2.22
C MET A 1 50.54 -3.59 -2.47
N HIS A 2 49.57 -4.20 -3.17
CA HIS A 2 48.41 -3.51 -3.70
C HIS A 2 47.49 -3.08 -2.56
N ASP A 3 47.29 -1.76 -2.44
CA ASP A 3 46.18 -1.15 -1.72
C ASP A 3 44.91 -1.33 -2.57
N SER A 4 43.92 -2.09 -2.10
CA SER A 4 42.57 -2.21 -2.69
C SER A 4 41.69 -2.93 -1.66
N GLU A 5 40.48 -2.54 -1.28
CA GLU A 5 39.61 -1.42 -1.58
C GLU A 5 38.68 -1.35 -0.36
N ASN A 6 38.59 -0.20 0.32
CA ASN A 6 37.52 0.05 1.27
C ASN A 6 36.26 0.21 0.41
N THR A 7 35.47 -0.85 0.25
CA THR A 7 34.12 -0.75 -0.33
C THR A 7 33.23 -0.10 0.72
N GLU A 8 33.38 1.21 0.86
CA GLU A 8 32.34 2.05 1.44
C GLU A 8 31.18 2.00 0.44
N THR A 9 30.22 1.11 0.73
CA THR A 9 28.89 1.23 0.14
C THR A 9 28.35 2.57 0.57
N GLU A 10 28.52 3.59 -0.27
CA GLU A 10 27.78 4.84 -0.21
C GLU A 10 26.29 4.48 -0.30
N PHE A 11 25.64 4.36 0.85
CA PHE A 11 24.19 4.42 0.90
C PHE A 11 23.83 5.85 0.49
N ASP A 12 23.21 5.98 -0.68
CA ASP A 12 22.62 7.22 -1.17
C ASP A 12 21.52 7.66 -0.19
N GLU A 13 21.90 8.28 0.93
CA GLU A 13 20.99 8.91 1.88
C GLU A 13 20.53 10.25 1.31
N GLY A 14 19.87 10.19 0.16
CA GLY A 14 18.97 11.26 -0.27
C GLY A 14 17.78 11.38 0.70
N PRO A 15 17.17 12.57 0.84
CA PRO A 15 16.00 12.72 1.70
C PRO A 15 14.88 11.79 1.21
N VAL A 16 14.40 10.93 2.10
CA VAL A 16 13.27 10.02 1.83
C VAL A 16 12.07 10.84 1.37
N THR A 17 11.55 10.54 0.18
CA THR A 17 10.41 11.27 -0.38
C THR A 17 9.08 10.74 0.17
N ASP A 18 8.01 11.54 0.10
CA ASP A 18 6.65 11.08 0.42
C ASP A 18 6.20 9.89 -0.45
N GLN A 19 6.77 9.75 -1.65
CA GLN A 19 6.51 8.60 -2.50
C GLN A 19 7.18 7.34 -1.95
N ASP A 20 8.42 7.46 -1.46
CA ASP A 20 9.15 6.35 -0.84
C ASP A 20 8.46 5.91 0.45
N ILE A 21 8.01 6.86 1.29
CA ILE A 21 7.23 6.57 2.50
C ILE A 21 5.96 5.80 2.15
N ARG A 22 5.20 6.24 1.14
CA ARG A 22 3.98 5.54 0.71
C ARG A 22 4.27 4.14 0.17
N ARG A 23 5.38 3.96 -0.54
CA ARG A 23 5.78 2.65 -1.07
C ARG A 23 6.22 1.70 0.04
N MET A 24 6.95 2.19 1.02
CA MET A 24 7.32 1.43 2.22
C MET A 24 6.08 1.01 3.01
N ALA A 25 5.16 1.94 3.27
CA ALA A 25 3.89 1.65 3.96
C ALA A 25 3.07 0.57 3.25
N LEU A 26 3.01 0.62 1.91
CA LEU A 26 2.35 -0.42 1.12
C LEU A 26 3.03 -1.78 1.31
N GLY A 27 4.36 -1.83 1.31
CA GLY A 27 5.10 -3.08 1.57
C GLY A 27 4.78 -3.71 2.92
N TYR A 28 4.60 -2.90 3.97
CA TYR A 28 4.15 -3.40 5.28
C TYR A 28 2.74 -3.99 5.24
N ILE A 29 1.81 -3.34 4.52
CA ILE A 29 0.45 -3.84 4.37
C ILE A 29 0.44 -5.13 3.55
N ASP A 30 1.18 -5.20 2.45
CA ASP A 30 1.27 -6.40 1.61
C ASP A 30 1.82 -7.59 2.39
N HIS A 31 2.84 -7.36 3.24
CA HIS A 31 3.38 -8.39 4.12
C HIS A 31 2.34 -8.89 5.13
N ALA A 32 1.68 -7.97 5.84
CA ALA A 32 0.62 -8.34 6.78
C ALA A 32 -0.53 -9.10 6.10
N PHE A 33 -0.85 -8.76 4.86
CA PHE A 33 -1.85 -9.46 4.07
C PHE A 33 -1.41 -10.88 3.72
N ALA A 34 -0.16 -11.05 3.29
CA ALA A 34 0.40 -12.36 2.96
C ALA A 34 0.45 -13.28 4.20
N GLU A 35 0.83 -12.75 5.37
CA GLU A 35 0.80 -13.47 6.64
C GLU A 35 -0.61 -13.90 7.01
N ALA A 36 -1.59 -12.99 6.96
CA ALA A 36 -2.99 -13.29 7.27
C ALA A 36 -3.54 -14.44 6.41
N VAL A 37 -3.24 -14.44 5.12
CA VAL A 37 -3.65 -15.51 4.20
C VAL A 37 -2.89 -16.80 4.48
N ALA A 38 -1.60 -16.74 4.82
CA ALA A 38 -0.81 -17.91 5.21
C ALA A 38 -1.33 -18.58 6.49
N ASP A 39 -1.88 -17.79 7.42
CA ASP A 39 -2.56 -18.26 8.64
C ASP A 39 -3.95 -18.88 8.35
N GLY A 40 -4.38 -18.89 7.09
CA GLY A 40 -5.63 -19.52 6.64
C GLY A 40 -6.84 -18.60 6.67
N LEU A 41 -6.66 -17.28 6.84
CA LEU A 41 -7.76 -16.32 6.71
C LEU A 41 -8.17 -16.17 5.24
N ASP A 42 -9.47 -16.00 5.03
CA ASP A 42 -10.00 -15.71 3.70
C ASP A 42 -9.52 -14.34 3.21
N SER A 43 -8.90 -14.31 2.03
CA SER A 43 -8.36 -13.08 1.43
C SER A 43 -9.40 -11.98 1.28
N ALA A 44 -10.66 -12.32 0.97
CA ALA A 44 -11.72 -11.33 0.86
C ALA A 44 -12.10 -10.77 2.24
N ALA A 45 -12.12 -11.59 3.29
CA ALA A 45 -12.30 -11.13 4.66
C ALA A 45 -11.18 -10.17 5.11
N VAL A 46 -9.92 -10.49 4.81
CA VAL A 46 -8.76 -9.61 5.13
C VAL A 46 -8.87 -8.28 4.38
N ALA A 47 -9.26 -8.29 3.10
CA ALA A 47 -9.47 -7.07 2.32
C ALA A 47 -10.56 -6.17 2.92
N HIS A 48 -11.69 -6.73 3.34
CA HIS A 48 -12.75 -5.97 3.99
C HIS A 48 -12.30 -5.37 5.32
N ALA A 49 -11.56 -6.13 6.13
CA ALA A 49 -11.02 -5.64 7.40
C ALA A 49 -10.02 -4.49 7.18
N ALA A 50 -9.10 -4.63 6.22
CA ALA A 50 -8.15 -3.59 5.87
C ALA A 50 -8.85 -2.31 5.39
N LEU A 51 -9.87 -2.44 4.54
CA LEU A 51 -10.67 -1.31 4.06
C LEU A 51 -11.37 -0.61 5.22
N PHE A 52 -11.99 -1.37 6.13
CA PHE A 52 -12.66 -0.81 7.30
C PHE A 52 -11.67 -0.04 8.18
N THR A 53 -10.53 -0.64 8.53
CA THR A 53 -9.50 0.01 9.35
C THR A 53 -8.98 1.28 8.67
N ALA A 54 -8.74 1.26 7.36
CA ALA A 54 -8.31 2.45 6.61
C ALA A 54 -9.36 3.57 6.67
N PHE A 55 -10.64 3.26 6.49
CA PHE A 55 -11.70 4.26 6.58
C PHE A 55 -11.83 4.83 7.99
N VAL A 56 -11.70 4.02 9.04
CA VAL A 56 -11.70 4.50 10.43
C VAL A 56 -10.59 5.51 10.66
N ASP A 57 -9.36 5.22 10.22
CA ASP A 57 -8.22 6.11 10.38
C ASP A 57 -8.38 7.42 9.59
N LEU A 58 -8.86 7.32 8.34
CA LEU A 58 -9.16 8.49 7.50
C LEU A 58 -10.27 9.36 8.10
N VAL A 59 -11.36 8.76 8.59
CA VAL A 59 -12.46 9.52 9.22
C VAL A 59 -12.00 10.15 10.52
N THR A 60 -11.17 9.47 11.30
CA THR A 60 -10.61 9.99 12.55
C THR A 60 -9.70 11.20 12.29
N THR A 61 -8.94 11.17 11.21
CA THR A 61 -7.98 12.24 10.86
C THR A 61 -8.63 13.43 10.14
N TYR A 62 -9.56 13.16 9.22
CA TYR A 62 -10.10 14.17 8.28
C TYR A 62 -11.59 14.46 8.44
N GLY A 63 -12.33 13.63 9.17
CA GLY A 63 -13.78 13.72 9.36
C GLY A 63 -14.60 12.97 8.29
N GLU A 64 -15.85 12.67 8.63
CA GLU A 64 -16.75 11.83 7.82
C GLU A 64 -17.01 12.43 6.43
N GLU A 65 -17.29 13.73 6.34
CA GLU A 65 -17.64 14.41 5.10
C GLU A 65 -16.47 14.42 4.09
N ALA A 66 -15.25 14.67 4.56
CA ALA A 66 -14.06 14.66 3.71
C ALA A 66 -13.80 13.26 3.12
N VAL A 67 -14.01 12.21 3.92
CA VAL A 67 -13.85 10.83 3.48
C VAL A 67 -15.00 10.39 2.56
N ALA A 68 -16.21 10.87 2.78
CA ALA A 68 -17.34 10.63 1.89
C ALA A 68 -17.04 11.19 0.48
N GLN A 69 -16.58 12.44 0.39
CA GLN A 69 -16.18 13.07 -0.88
C GLN A 69 -15.02 12.32 -1.56
N LEU A 70 -14.03 11.86 -0.79
CA LEU A 70 -12.97 11.00 -1.31
C LEU A 70 -13.53 9.69 -1.92
N ALA A 71 -14.52 9.10 -1.26
CA ALA A 71 -15.12 7.83 -1.66
C ALA A 71 -16.02 7.91 -2.90
N GLU A 72 -16.57 9.09 -3.24
CA GLU A 72 -17.43 9.29 -4.42
C GLU A 72 -16.77 8.84 -5.73
N GLY A 73 -15.44 8.98 -5.83
CA GLY A 73 -14.68 8.56 -7.01
C GLY A 73 -14.40 7.07 -7.10
N LEU A 74 -14.53 6.31 -6.00
CA LEU A 74 -14.14 4.89 -5.95
C LEU A 74 -14.97 4.01 -6.89
N PRO A 75 -16.33 4.11 -6.94
CA PRO A 75 -17.12 3.26 -7.83
C PRO A 75 -16.71 3.40 -9.30
N GLU A 76 -16.35 4.62 -9.73
CA GLU A 76 -15.94 4.87 -11.10
C GLU A 76 -14.56 4.26 -11.41
N ARG A 77 -13.61 4.38 -10.48
CA ARG A 77 -12.28 3.76 -10.60
C ARG A 77 -12.37 2.23 -10.67
N VAL A 78 -13.25 1.64 -9.86
CA VAL A 78 -13.53 0.19 -9.89
C VAL A 78 -14.09 -0.22 -11.26
N ARG A 79 -15.12 0.48 -11.77
CA ARG A 79 -15.70 0.18 -13.10
C ARG A 79 -14.72 0.37 -14.25
N ARG A 80 -13.82 1.35 -14.16
CA ARG A 80 -12.75 1.57 -15.14
C ARG A 80 -11.68 0.47 -15.12
N GLY A 81 -11.62 -0.31 -14.04
CA GLY A 81 -10.64 -1.39 -13.88
C GLY A 81 -9.29 -0.91 -13.34
N ASP A 82 -9.23 0.24 -12.67
CA ASP A 82 -7.99 0.78 -12.09
C ASP A 82 -7.31 -0.20 -11.11
N TYR A 83 -8.11 -1.09 -10.52
CA TYR A 83 -7.66 -2.09 -9.54
C TYR A 83 -7.56 -3.50 -10.14
N THR A 84 -7.86 -3.68 -11.43
CA THR A 84 -7.75 -4.96 -12.12
C THR A 84 -6.35 -5.10 -12.69
N LEU A 85 -5.43 -5.66 -11.89
CA LEU A 85 -4.02 -5.86 -12.28
C LEU A 85 -3.85 -6.94 -13.37
N PHE A 86 -4.78 -7.89 -13.45
CA PHE A 86 -4.83 -8.90 -14.51
C PHE A 86 -6.10 -8.73 -15.32
N LYS A 87 -6.01 -8.00 -16.44
CA LYS A 87 -7.01 -8.12 -17.50
C LYS A 87 -6.72 -9.42 -18.25
N PRO A 88 -7.57 -10.46 -18.19
CA PRO A 88 -7.39 -11.61 -19.08
C PRO A 88 -7.46 -11.08 -20.51
N MET A 89 -6.34 -11.13 -21.23
CA MET A 89 -6.32 -10.92 -22.67
C MET A 89 -7.20 -12.00 -23.27
N HIS A 90 -8.26 -11.59 -23.96
CA HIS A 90 -9.08 -12.49 -24.74
C HIS A 90 -8.56 -12.56 -26.18
#